data_AF-A0A7V6BYZ0-F1
#
_entry.id   AF-A0A7V6BYZ0-F1
#
_cell.length_a   1.000
_cell.length_b   1.000
_cell.length_c   1.000
_cell.angle_alpha   90.00
_cell.angle_beta   90.00
_cell.angle_gamma   90.00
#
_symmetry.space_group_name_H-M   'P 1'
#
loop_
_entity.id
_entity.type
_entity.pdbx_description
1 polymer ?
#
loop_
_entity_poly.entity_id
_entity_poly.type
_entity_poly.pdbx_seq_one_letter_code
_entity_poly.pdbx_strand_id
1 'polypeptide(L)'
;MMFDYAFNPNLNKNPDWSEFEFLNNSDMLEFHKSLAGYKPTPLKSLPKLAAKLGLKEILVKDESERFGIKAFKALGASYAIYRYLKGVYEAKFDNEFTPASFKDKQALAKLGAITFTAAT
;
A
#
# COMPACT_ATOMS: atom_id res chain seq x y z
N MET A 1 -8.78 38.22 -0.63
CA MET A 1 -9.13 37.19 -1.63
C MET A 1 -10.08 36.24 -0.93
N MET A 2 -11.30 36.05 -1.44
CA MET A 2 -12.28 35.13 -0.84
C MET A 2 -12.09 33.76 -1.49
N PHE A 3 -11.98 32.69 -0.68
CA PHE A 3 -11.85 31.32 -1.16
C PHE A 3 -13.12 30.57 -0.81
N ASP A 4 -13.68 29.85 -1.77
CA ASP A 4 -14.82 28.95 -1.55
C ASP A 4 -14.29 27.56 -1.19
N TYR A 5 -14.75 27.02 -0.06
CA TYR A 5 -14.37 25.69 0.41
C TYR A 5 -15.50 24.70 0.22
N ALA A 6 -15.17 23.52 -0.32
CA ALA A 6 -16.02 22.35 -0.28
C ALA A 6 -15.39 21.32 0.65
N PHE A 7 -16.19 20.76 1.55
CA PHE A 7 -15.77 19.65 2.38
C PHE A 7 -16.13 18.35 1.67
N ASN A 8 -15.26 17.34 1.79
CA ASN A 8 -15.59 16.01 1.27
C ASN A 8 -16.86 15.50 1.97
N PRO A 9 -17.99 15.34 1.26
CA PRO A 9 -19.25 14.90 1.88
C PRO A 9 -19.17 13.46 2.39
N ASN A 10 -18.17 12.69 1.93
CA ASN A 10 -17.91 11.32 2.33
C ASN A 10 -16.91 11.21 3.49
N LEU A 11 -16.45 12.32 4.08
CA LEU A 11 -15.54 12.27 5.22
C LEU A 11 -16.28 11.68 6.44
N ASN A 12 -16.00 10.43 6.76
CA ASN A 12 -16.34 9.83 8.03
C ASN A 12 -15.11 9.84 8.95
N LYS A 13 -15.22 10.47 10.14
CA LYS A 13 -14.13 10.47 11.13
C LYS A 13 -13.89 9.11 11.76
N ASN A 14 -14.92 8.26 11.76
CA ASN A 14 -14.89 6.88 12.22
C ASN A 14 -15.42 5.98 11.09
N PRO A 15 -14.67 5.82 10.00
CA PRO A 15 -15.10 4.96 8.90
C PRO A 15 -15.24 3.53 9.41
N ASP A 16 -16.28 2.84 8.94
CA ASP A 16 -16.39 1.40 9.14
C ASP A 16 -15.44 0.71 8.16
N TRP A 17 -14.44 0.01 8.71
CA TRP A 17 -13.45 -0.74 7.97
C TRP A 17 -13.62 -2.25 8.13
N SER A 18 -14.75 -2.72 8.65
CA SER A 18 -15.00 -4.15 8.89
C SER A 18 -14.79 -5.02 7.64
N GLU A 19 -15.26 -4.55 6.47
CA GLU A 19 -15.02 -5.22 5.18
C GLU A 19 -13.52 -5.33 4.84
N PHE A 20 -12.70 -4.42 5.37
CA PHE A 20 -11.27 -4.31 5.12
C PHE A 20 -10.45 -4.71 6.34
N GLU A 21 -11.00 -5.51 7.26
CA GLU A 21 -10.31 -5.90 8.50
C GLU A 21 -8.96 -6.59 8.23
N PHE A 22 -8.83 -7.28 7.10
CA PHE A 22 -7.57 -7.87 6.65
C PHE A 22 -6.43 -6.85 6.46
N LEU A 23 -6.73 -5.55 6.28
CA LEU A 23 -5.73 -4.48 6.23
C LEU A 23 -5.07 -4.23 7.59
N ASN A 24 -5.70 -4.67 8.69
CA ASN A 24 -5.15 -4.56 10.04
C ASN A 24 -4.12 -5.67 10.33
N ASN A 25 -3.99 -6.67 9.46
CA ASN A 25 -2.98 -7.71 9.61
C ASN A 25 -1.57 -7.09 9.53
N SER A 26 -0.68 -7.51 10.43
CA SER A 26 0.72 -7.04 10.43
C SER A 26 1.48 -7.48 9.18
N ASP A 27 1.01 -8.54 8.50
CA ASP A 27 1.64 -9.15 7.34
C ASP A 27 1.83 -8.16 6.17
N MET A 28 0.92 -7.20 5.99
CA MET A 28 1.03 -6.20 4.92
C MET A 28 2.25 -5.33 5.11
N LEU A 29 2.38 -4.73 6.29
CA LEU A 29 3.49 -3.82 6.57
C LEU A 29 4.83 -4.58 6.59
N GLU A 30 4.84 -5.79 7.14
CA GLU A 30 6.01 -6.66 7.14
C GLU A 30 6.42 -7.06 5.72
N PHE A 31 5.45 -7.41 4.88
CA PHE A 31 5.67 -7.72 3.47
C PHE A 31 6.29 -6.53 2.74
N HIS A 32 5.70 -5.33 2.81
CA HIS A 32 6.25 -4.16 2.11
C HIS A 32 7.63 -3.78 2.65
N LYS A 33 7.86 -3.83 3.96
CA LYS A 33 9.20 -3.62 4.57
C LYS A 33 10.24 -4.59 4.05
N SER A 34 9.83 -5.80 3.67
CA SER A 34 10.72 -6.81 3.12
C SER A 34 11.15 -6.49 1.67
N LEU A 35 10.38 -5.71 0.91
CA LEU A 35 10.67 -5.42 -0.49
C LEU A 35 11.89 -4.50 -0.62
N ALA A 36 12.72 -4.76 -1.63
CA ALA A 36 13.88 -3.92 -1.93
C ALA A 36 13.43 -2.47 -2.22
N GLY A 37 14.13 -1.51 -1.63
CA GLY A 37 13.83 -0.09 -1.81
C GLY A 37 12.62 0.41 -1.00
N TYR A 38 12.05 -0.39 -0.08
CA TYR A 38 11.04 0.12 0.84
C TYR A 38 11.60 1.23 1.74
N LYS A 39 10.86 2.33 1.80
CA LYS A 39 11.03 3.39 2.79
C LYS A 39 9.67 4.07 3.03
N PRO A 40 9.35 4.53 4.26
CA PRO A 40 8.23 5.43 4.46
C PRO A 40 8.39 6.70 3.60
N THR A 41 7.37 7.04 2.83
CA THR A 41 7.33 8.25 2.00
C THR A 41 7.16 9.51 2.85
N PRO A 42 7.69 10.67 2.42
CA PRO A 42 7.58 11.90 3.18
C PRO A 42 6.14 12.35 3.44
N LEU A 43 5.91 13.00 4.58
CA LEU A 43 4.71 13.81 4.84
C LEU A 43 5.14 15.28 4.84
N LYS A 44 4.89 15.99 3.73
CA LYS A 44 5.35 17.36 3.52
C LYS A 44 4.33 18.34 4.09
N SER A 45 4.80 19.31 4.87
CA SER A 45 3.97 20.43 5.34
C SER A 45 4.06 21.62 4.37
N LEU A 46 2.93 22.26 4.08
CA LEU A 46 2.84 23.43 3.20
C LEU A 46 2.37 24.69 3.95
N PRO A 47 3.16 25.23 4.90
CA PRO A 47 2.71 26.28 5.82
C PRO A 47 2.36 27.60 5.10
N LYS A 48 3.10 27.96 4.05
CA LYS A 48 2.80 29.17 3.26
C LYS A 48 1.46 29.07 2.52
N LEU A 49 1.13 27.89 2.01
CA LEU A 49 -0.15 27.65 1.34
C LEU A 49 -1.30 27.64 2.36
N ALA A 50 -1.10 26.99 3.51
CA ALA A 50 -2.06 26.98 4.60
C ALA A 50 -2.40 28.41 5.05
N ALA A 51 -1.38 29.25 5.32
CA ALA A 51 -1.56 30.65 5.69
C ALA A 51 -2.30 31.46 4.61
N LYS A 52 -1.94 31.28 3.33
CA LYS A 52 -2.61 31.95 2.20
C LYS A 52 -4.10 31.60 2.14
N LEU A 53 -4.47 30.37 2.47
CA LEU A 53 -5.84 29.88 2.46
C LEU A 53 -6.57 30.11 3.81
N GLY A 54 -5.89 30.55 4.86
CA GLY A 54 -6.51 30.66 6.19
C GLY A 54 -6.84 29.29 6.81
N LEU A 55 -6.10 28.24 6.43
CA LEU A 55 -6.20 26.91 7.01
C LEU A 55 -5.14 26.72 8.11
N LYS A 56 -5.43 25.86 9.10
CA LYS A 56 -4.48 25.52 10.17
C LYS A 56 -3.22 24.85 9.59
N GLU A 57 -3.40 23.84 8.75
CA GLU A 57 -2.30 23.07 8.18
C GLU A 57 -2.72 22.41 6.86
N ILE A 58 -1.72 22.15 6.01
CA ILE A 58 -1.85 21.34 4.81
C ILE A 58 -0.70 20.35 4.83
N LEU A 59 -1.04 19.06 4.80
CA LEU A 59 -0.09 17.95 4.81
C LEU A 59 -0.26 17.15 3.52
N VAL A 60 0.84 16.87 2.84
CA VAL A 60 0.86 16.10 1.59
C VAL A 60 1.69 14.85 1.80
N LYS A 61 1.06 13.69 1.68
CA LYS A 61 1.76 12.40 1.66
C LYS A 61 2.37 12.19 0.28
N ASP A 62 3.70 12.28 0.19
CA ASP A 62 4.41 12.27 -1.09
C ASP A 62 4.74 10.84 -1.56
N GLU A 63 3.76 10.21 -2.22
CA GLU A 63 3.93 8.87 -2.80
C GLU A 63 4.72 8.87 -4.12
N SER A 64 5.24 10.00 -4.59
CA SER A 64 6.10 10.00 -5.79
C SER A 64 7.44 9.29 -5.55
N GLU A 65 7.87 9.18 -4.31
CA GLU A 65 9.09 8.47 -3.90
C GLU A 65 8.86 6.97 -3.68
N ARG A 66 7.61 6.49 -3.75
CA ARG A 66 7.26 5.09 -3.46
C ARG A 66 7.94 4.15 -4.46
N PHE A 67 8.89 3.34 -3.96
CA PHE A 67 9.66 2.34 -4.73
C PHE A 67 10.31 2.88 -6.02
N GLY A 68 10.48 4.21 -6.16
CA GLY A 68 11.00 4.84 -7.37
C GLY A 68 10.06 4.82 -8.59
N ILE A 69 8.80 4.40 -8.45
CA ILE A 69 7.86 4.26 -9.58
C ILE A 69 6.90 5.45 -9.77
N LYS A 70 7.12 6.55 -9.03
CA LYS A 70 6.31 7.78 -9.09
C LYS A 70 4.80 7.58 -8.85
N ALA A 71 4.41 6.51 -8.16
CA ALA A 71 3.02 6.18 -7.88
C ALA A 71 2.88 5.27 -6.65
N PHE A 72 1.75 5.36 -5.96
CA PHE A 72 1.44 4.50 -4.80
C PHE A 72 1.01 3.07 -5.18
N LYS A 73 0.65 2.83 -6.44
CA LYS A 73 -0.05 1.60 -6.90
C LYS A 73 0.73 0.30 -6.66
N ALA A 74 2.06 0.36 -6.56
CA ALA A 74 2.85 -0.83 -6.23
C ALA A 74 2.48 -1.43 -4.87
N LEU A 75 2.02 -0.64 -3.90
CA LEU A 75 1.61 -1.17 -2.60
C LEU A 75 0.50 -2.22 -2.74
N GLY A 76 -0.60 -1.84 -3.39
CA GLY A 76 -1.73 -2.75 -3.61
C GLY A 76 -1.40 -3.91 -4.54
N ALA A 77 -0.77 -3.63 -5.70
CA ALA A 77 -0.47 -4.65 -6.69
C ALA A 77 0.46 -5.74 -6.14
N SER A 78 1.56 -5.35 -5.49
CA SER A 78 2.50 -6.31 -4.90
C SER A 78 1.88 -7.13 -3.76
N TYR A 79 1.07 -6.51 -2.90
CA TYR A 79 0.44 -7.21 -1.78
C TYR A 79 -0.65 -8.18 -2.25
N ALA A 80 -1.44 -7.81 -3.26
CA ALA A 80 -2.42 -8.69 -3.87
C ALA A 80 -1.76 -9.95 -4.46
N ILE A 81 -0.65 -9.78 -5.19
CA ILE A 81 0.15 -10.90 -5.72
C ILE A 81 0.69 -11.76 -4.58
N TYR A 82 1.28 -11.15 -3.54
CA TYR A 82 1.79 -11.87 -2.37
C TYR A 82 0.71 -12.70 -1.68
N ARG A 83 -0.45 -12.13 -1.38
CA ARG A 83 -1.58 -12.81 -0.74
C ARG A 83 -2.12 -13.96 -1.58
N TYR A 84 -2.19 -13.77 -2.91
CA TYR A 84 -2.58 -14.83 -3.83
C TYR A 84 -1.58 -16.00 -3.80
N LEU A 85 -0.28 -15.71 -3.95
CA LEU A 85 0.76 -16.74 -3.94
C LEU A 85 0.83 -17.45 -2.59
N LYS A 86 0.65 -16.73 -1.47
CA LYS A 86 0.54 -17.30 -0.12
C LYS A 86 -0.57 -18.35 -0.07
N GLY A 87 -1.79 -17.98 -0.48
CA GLY A 87 -2.92 -18.92 -0.49
C GLY A 87 -2.70 -20.15 -1.38
N VAL A 88 -2.14 -19.97 -2.57
CA VAL A 88 -1.83 -21.11 -3.47
C VAL A 88 -0.74 -22.01 -2.89
N TYR A 89 0.28 -21.44 -2.24
CA TYR A 89 1.38 -22.18 -1.65
C TYR A 89 0.92 -23.00 -0.44
N GLU A 90 0.23 -22.37 0.51
CA GLU A 90 -0.23 -23.00 1.75
C GLU A 90 -1.33 -24.06 1.52
N ALA A 91 -2.07 -23.97 0.40
CA ALA A 91 -3.00 -25.01 0.00
C ALA A 91 -2.31 -26.26 -0.59
N LYS A 92 -1.06 -26.13 -1.08
CA LYS A 92 -0.31 -27.21 -1.73
C LYS A 92 0.75 -27.83 -0.82
N PHE A 93 1.30 -27.04 0.10
CA PHE A 93 2.43 -27.42 0.94
C PHE A 93 2.08 -27.19 2.40
N ASP A 94 2.47 -28.13 3.26
CA ASP A 94 2.23 -28.07 4.71
C ASP A 94 3.28 -27.19 5.42
N ASN A 95 3.43 -25.95 4.93
CA ASN A 95 4.31 -24.95 5.51
C ASN A 95 3.87 -23.52 5.17
N GLU A 96 4.18 -22.58 6.07
CA GLU A 96 3.81 -21.17 5.93
C GLU A 96 4.53 -20.49 4.76
N PHE A 97 3.82 -19.62 4.04
CA PHE A 97 4.41 -18.73 3.05
C PHE A 97 4.58 -17.31 3.62
N THR A 98 5.83 -16.95 3.86
CA THR A 98 6.24 -15.69 4.50
C THR A 98 6.77 -14.66 3.49
N PRO A 99 6.98 -13.40 3.87
CA PRO A 99 7.66 -12.42 3.02
C PRO A 99 9.06 -12.84 2.55
N ALA A 100 9.76 -13.70 3.31
CA ALA A 100 11.03 -14.28 2.88
C ALA A 100 10.83 -15.29 1.74
N SER A 101 9.77 -16.11 1.82
CA SER A 101 9.38 -17.08 0.80
C SER A 101 9.06 -16.40 -0.53
N PHE A 102 8.45 -15.20 -0.49
CA PHE A 102 8.16 -14.39 -1.68
C PHE A 102 9.41 -13.95 -2.46
N LYS A 103 10.58 -13.89 -1.80
CA LYS A 103 11.85 -13.56 -2.46
C LYS A 103 12.64 -14.80 -2.87
N ASP A 104 12.22 -15.98 -2.40
CA ASP A 104 12.88 -17.23 -2.70
C ASP A 104 12.40 -17.79 -4.04
N LYS A 105 13.31 -17.80 -5.02
CA LYS A 105 13.04 -18.34 -6.36
C LYS A 105 12.70 -19.84 -6.32
N GLN A 106 13.24 -20.61 -5.37
CA GLN A 106 12.94 -22.04 -5.26
C GLN A 106 11.52 -22.25 -4.74
N ALA A 107 11.10 -21.50 -3.72
CA ALA A 107 9.72 -21.51 -3.23
C ALA A 107 8.74 -21.12 -4.33
N LEU A 108 9.02 -20.05 -5.09
CA LEU A 108 8.17 -19.62 -6.21
C LEU A 108 8.12 -20.63 -7.36
N ALA A 109 9.23 -21.29 -7.68
CA ALA A 109 9.27 -22.29 -8.76
C ALA A 109 8.32 -23.48 -8.52
N LYS A 110 8.09 -23.84 -7.25
CA LYS A 110 7.14 -24.91 -6.86
C LYS A 110 5.68 -24.59 -7.21
N LEU A 111 5.35 -23.31 -7.40
CA LEU A 111 3.98 -22.88 -7.70
C LEU A 111 3.59 -23.11 -9.17
N GLY A 112 4.57 -23.29 -10.06
CA GLY A 112 4.37 -23.40 -11.49
C GLY A 112 4.18 -22.04 -12.18
N ALA A 113 3.72 -22.07 -13.43
CA ALA A 113 3.51 -20.86 -14.22
C ALA A 113 2.21 -20.14 -13.80
N ILE A 114 2.34 -18.88 -13.41
CA ILE A 114 1.21 -17.99 -13.04
C ILE A 114 1.41 -16.68 -13.80
N THR A 115 0.35 -16.19 -14.44
CA THR A 115 0.38 -14.89 -15.14
C THR A 115 -0.55 -13.92 -14.43
N PHE A 116 -0.04 -12.74 -14.10
CA PHE A 116 -0.83 -11.62 -13.59
C PHE A 116 -1.00 -10.58 -14.69
N THR A 117 -2.23 -10.12 -14.90
CA THR A 117 -2.56 -9.08 -15.87
C THR A 117 -3.21 -7.90 -15.15
N ALA A 118 -2.78 -6.69 -15.48
CA ALA A 118 -3.42 -5.46 -15.05
C ALA A 118 -3.74 -4.61 -16.28
N ALA A 119 -4.93 -4.00 -16.29
CA ALA A 119 -5.31 -2.96 -17.24
C ALA A 119 -5.47 -1.65 -16.46
N THR A 120 -4.79 -0.58 -16.89
CA THR A 120 -4.75 0.71 -16.17
C THR A 120 -4.98 1.88 -17.10
#